data_AF-A0A974S6Y2-F1
#
_entry.id   AF-A0A974S6Y2-F1
#
_cell.length_a   1.000
_cell.length_b   1.000
_cell.length_c   1.000
_cell.angle_alpha   90.00
_cell.angle_beta   90.00
_cell.angle_gamma   90.00
#
_symmetry.space_group_name_H-M   'P 1'
#
loop_
_entity.id
_entity.type
_entity.pdbx_description
1 polymer ?
#
loop_
_entity_poly.entity_id
_entity_poly.type
_entity_poly.pdbx_seq_one_letter_code
_entity_poly.pdbx_strand_id
1 'polypeptide(L)'
;MPLPPKDQWYVVHVLSGQEQKVQENILRRVEAEEMSGLIFDVLIPTERVQEIRRGKKTESARKFYPGYLIVNMHLLTDSNHLVEKTWYFIRETSGVLGFAGKRDRPIPLQKREIESVLAQMREREDIVKPKVSFEVGDKVKVADGPFQSQNGIVEEIDPDRGKLQVSVSIFGRETPVELEYWQVERA
;
A
#
# COMPACT_ATOMS: atom_id res chain seq x y z
N MET A 1 -7.91 18.73 -22.25
CA MET A 1 -6.49 19.07 -22.41
C MET A 1 -5.71 17.77 -22.37
N PRO A 2 -4.77 17.53 -23.30
CA PRO A 2 -3.88 16.39 -23.21
C PRO A 2 -3.01 16.48 -21.95
N LEU A 3 -2.72 15.33 -21.34
CA LEU A 3 -1.88 15.28 -20.14
C LEU A 3 -0.41 15.43 -20.54
N PRO A 4 0.39 16.20 -19.78
CA PRO A 4 1.83 16.24 -19.96
C PRO A 4 2.42 14.83 -20.04
N PRO A 5 3.50 14.60 -20.82
CA PRO A 5 4.18 13.31 -20.92
C PRO A 5 4.47 12.63 -19.58
N LYS A 6 4.80 13.44 -18.56
CA LYS A 6 5.15 13.01 -17.19
C LYS A 6 3.95 12.75 -16.28
N ASP A 7 2.75 13.09 -16.70
CA ASP A 7 1.51 12.90 -15.94
C ASP A 7 0.74 11.64 -16.40
N GLN A 8 1.27 10.91 -17.38
CA GLN A 8 0.62 9.74 -17.96
C GLN A 8 1.10 8.46 -17.28
N TRP A 9 0.22 7.87 -16.48
CA TRP A 9 0.47 6.60 -15.81
C TRP A 9 -0.41 5.51 -16.39
N TYR A 10 0.18 4.35 -16.64
CA TYR A 10 -0.50 3.20 -17.22
C TYR A 10 -0.33 1.98 -16.35
N VAL A 11 -1.37 1.16 -16.31
CA VAL A 11 -1.31 -0.14 -15.66
C VAL A 11 -0.91 -1.19 -16.69
N VAL A 12 0.15 -1.92 -16.40
CA VAL A 12 0.69 -2.99 -17.23
C VAL A 12 0.48 -4.31 -16.50
N HIS A 13 -0.13 -5.25 -17.19
CA HIS A 13 -0.37 -6.60 -16.71
C HIS A 13 0.87 -7.45 -16.99
N VAL A 14 1.38 -8.11 -15.96
CA VAL A 14 2.61 -8.92 -16.00
C VAL A 14 2.36 -10.28 -15.36
N LEU A 15 3.27 -11.21 -15.60
CA LEU A 15 3.24 -12.50 -14.93
C LEU A 15 3.43 -12.33 -13.41
N SER A 16 2.43 -12.76 -12.64
CA SER A 16 2.49 -12.77 -11.17
C SER A 16 3.73 -13.52 -10.68
N GLY A 17 4.43 -12.95 -9.70
CA GLY A 17 5.68 -13.49 -9.17
C GLY A 17 6.94 -13.07 -9.95
N GLN A 18 6.81 -12.44 -11.12
CA GLN A 18 7.93 -11.88 -11.87
C GLN A 18 7.94 -10.34 -11.90
N GLU A 19 7.04 -9.64 -11.22
CA GLU A 19 6.89 -8.18 -11.36
C GLU A 19 8.19 -7.42 -11.10
N GLN A 20 8.96 -7.85 -10.09
CA GLN A 20 10.26 -7.25 -9.76
C GLN A 20 11.31 -7.47 -10.85
N LYS A 21 11.35 -8.68 -11.41
CA LYS A 21 12.23 -8.98 -12.54
C LYS A 21 11.84 -8.20 -13.79
N VAL A 22 10.54 -8.05 -14.05
CA VAL A 22 10.02 -7.26 -15.17
C VAL A 22 10.33 -5.78 -14.98
N GLN A 23 10.13 -5.22 -13.78
CA GLN A 23 10.49 -3.84 -13.46
C GLN A 23 11.98 -3.58 -13.73
N GLU A 24 12.87 -4.41 -13.18
CA GLU A 24 14.31 -4.27 -13.41
C GLU A 24 14.68 -4.38 -14.90
N ASN A 25 14.04 -5.30 -15.63
CA ASN A 25 14.26 -5.47 -17.06
C ASN A 25 13.82 -4.23 -17.86
N ILE A 26 12.67 -3.65 -17.52
CA ILE A 26 12.18 -2.40 -18.13
C ILE A 26 13.20 -1.30 -17.88
N LEU A 27 13.63 -1.09 -16.63
CA LEU A 27 14.59 -0.03 -16.27
C LEU A 27 15.91 -0.19 -17.01
N ARG A 28 16.46 -1.41 -17.07
CA ARG A 28 17.70 -1.69 -17.82
C ARG A 28 17.54 -1.43 -19.32
N ARG A 29 16.43 -1.85 -19.93
CA ARG A 29 16.18 -1.58 -21.34
C ARG A 29 15.94 -0.09 -21.61
N VAL A 30 15.35 0.64 -20.66
CA VAL A 30 15.14 2.08 -20.77
C VAL A 30 16.49 2.81 -20.85
N GLU A 31 17.45 2.40 -20.02
CA GLU A 31 18.83 2.92 -20.08
C GLU A 31 19.54 2.50 -21.37
N ALA A 32 19.40 1.24 -21.80
CA ALA A 32 20.08 0.71 -22.98
C ALA A 32 19.58 1.31 -24.31
N GLU A 33 18.28 1.60 -24.43
CA GLU A 33 17.65 2.12 -25.64
C GLU A 33 17.45 3.65 -25.59
N GLU A 34 18.08 4.33 -24.64
CA GLU A 34 18.01 5.79 -24.39
C GLU A 34 16.56 6.31 -24.31
N MET A 35 15.70 5.52 -23.67
CA MET A 35 14.25 5.77 -23.58
C MET A 35 13.86 6.55 -22.32
N SER A 36 14.83 7.06 -21.57
CA SER A 36 14.61 7.87 -20.35
C SER A 36 13.80 9.15 -20.58
N GLY A 37 13.68 9.59 -21.84
CA GLY A 37 12.81 10.71 -22.23
C GLY A 37 11.33 10.32 -22.45
N LEU A 38 11.02 9.02 -22.51
CA LEU A 38 9.69 8.48 -22.76
C LEU A 38 9.15 7.70 -21.56
N ILE A 39 9.98 6.95 -20.85
CA ILE A 39 9.60 6.22 -19.64
C ILE A 39 10.30 6.88 -18.46
N PHE A 40 9.51 7.35 -17.50
CA PHE A 40 10.02 8.11 -16.36
C PHE A 40 10.11 7.26 -15.10
N ASP A 41 9.07 6.49 -14.78
CA ASP A 41 9.00 5.70 -13.56
C ASP A 41 8.29 4.36 -13.79
N VAL A 42 8.75 3.34 -13.09
CA VAL A 42 8.14 1.99 -13.08
C VAL A 42 7.94 1.60 -11.62
N LEU A 43 6.69 1.45 -11.20
CA LEU A 43 6.29 1.14 -9.83
C LEU A 43 5.60 -0.21 -9.77
N ILE A 44 5.92 -0.97 -8.73
CA ILE A 44 5.16 -2.17 -8.35
C ILE A 44 4.14 -1.72 -7.30
N PRO A 45 2.84 -2.03 -7.44
CA PRO A 45 1.83 -1.79 -6.42
C PRO A 45 2.07 -2.70 -5.20
N THR A 46 3.03 -2.30 -4.37
CA THR A 46 3.37 -2.92 -3.09
C THR A 46 3.12 -1.95 -1.95
N GLU A 47 2.54 -2.44 -0.88
CA GLU A 47 2.37 -1.75 0.39
C GLU A 47 3.56 -2.08 1.28
N ARG A 48 4.22 -1.06 1.84
CA ARG A 48 5.26 -1.27 2.86
C ARG A 48 4.60 -1.57 4.20
N VAL A 49 4.81 -2.78 4.71
CA VAL A 49 4.35 -3.23 6.02
C VAL A 49 5.55 -3.37 6.96
N GLN A 50 5.46 -2.78 8.15
CA GLN A 50 6.45 -3.05 9.21
C GLN A 50 6.11 -4.38 9.87
N GLU A 51 6.94 -5.38 9.64
CA GLU A 51 6.83 -6.69 10.27
C GLU A 51 7.81 -6.75 11.45
N ILE A 52 7.30 -7.01 12.65
CA ILE A 52 8.15 -7.21 13.84
C ILE A 52 8.60 -8.66 13.83
N ARG A 53 9.80 -8.91 13.30
CA ARG A 53 10.40 -10.23 13.31
C ARG A 53 11.49 -10.25 14.38
N ARG A 54 11.29 -11.04 15.44
CA ARG A 54 12.23 -11.18 16.57
C ARG A 54 12.60 -9.85 17.25
N GLY A 55 11.61 -8.98 17.49
CA GLY A 55 11.81 -7.69 18.17
C GLY A 55 12.52 -6.61 17.32
N LYS A 56 12.93 -6.91 16.08
CA LYS A 56 13.43 -5.91 15.13
C LYS A 56 12.33 -5.53 14.14
N LYS A 57 12.06 -4.22 14.04
CA LYS A 57 11.19 -3.64 13.00
C LYS A 57 11.86 -3.90 11.65
N THR A 58 11.28 -4.78 10.85
CA THR A 58 11.73 -5.05 9.47
C THR A 58 10.67 -4.49 8.53
N GLU A 59 11.09 -3.63 7.61
CA GLU A 59 10.22 -3.15 6.55
C GLU A 59 10.09 -4.25 5.49
N SER A 60 8.88 -4.76 5.29
CA SER A 60 8.56 -5.83 4.34
C SER A 60 7.53 -5.29 3.34
N ALA A 61 7.68 -5.60 2.06
CA ALA A 61 6.77 -5.11 1.02
C ALA A 61 5.72 -6.18 0.69
N ARG A 62 4.43 -5.89 0.93
CA ARG A 62 3.30 -6.76 0.61
C ARG A 62 2.61 -6.29 -0.67
N LYS A 63 2.47 -7.17 -1.66
CA LYS A 63 1.80 -6.89 -2.94
C LYS A 63 0.28 -6.88 -2.74
N PHE A 64 -0.42 -5.83 -3.16
CA PHE A 64 -1.89 -5.77 -3.11
C PHE A 64 -2.54 -6.05 -4.48
N TYR A 65 -1.85 -5.76 -5.59
CA TYR A 65 -2.24 -6.19 -6.94
C TYR A 65 -1.15 -7.08 -7.57
N PRO A 66 -1.12 -8.39 -7.24
CA PRO A 66 -0.17 -9.30 -7.86
C PRO A 66 -0.45 -9.42 -9.37
N GLY A 67 0.60 -9.36 -10.18
CA GLY A 67 0.53 -9.37 -11.64
C GLY A 67 0.35 -8.00 -12.29
N TYR A 68 0.47 -6.89 -11.55
CA TYR A 68 0.32 -5.55 -12.10
C TYR A 68 1.57 -4.68 -11.86
N LEU A 69 1.90 -3.83 -12.83
CA LEU A 69 2.88 -2.76 -12.74
C LEU A 69 2.20 -1.44 -13.09
N ILE A 70 2.64 -0.37 -12.46
CA ILE A 70 2.21 0.99 -12.74
C ILE A 70 3.39 1.72 -13.36
N VAL A 71 3.23 2.24 -14.56
CA VAL A 71 4.34 2.79 -15.32
C VAL A 71 4.01 4.20 -15.78
N ASN A 72 4.86 5.15 -15.40
CA ASN A 72 4.81 6.52 -15.90
C ASN A 72 5.57 6.60 -17.22
N MET A 73 4.84 6.84 -18.30
CA MET A 73 5.44 6.93 -19.63
C MET A 73 4.62 7.82 -20.56
N HIS A 74 5.29 8.42 -21.53
CA HIS A 74 4.67 9.08 -22.65
C HIS A 74 4.21 8.03 -23.68
N LEU A 75 2.91 7.70 -23.62
CA LEU A 75 2.29 6.74 -24.52
C LEU A 75 1.26 7.39 -25.44
N LEU A 76 0.61 8.47 -25.00
CA LEU A 76 -0.34 9.24 -25.80
C LEU A 76 0.21 10.65 -26.04
N THR A 77 0.26 11.03 -27.31
CA THR A 77 0.58 12.40 -27.73
C THR A 77 -0.63 13.33 -27.53
N ASP A 78 -0.42 14.65 -27.70
CA ASP A 78 -1.47 15.66 -27.58
C ASP A 78 -2.68 15.44 -28.51
N SER A 79 -2.45 14.76 -29.63
CA SER A 79 -3.47 14.37 -30.62
C SER A 79 -4.10 13.00 -30.32
N ASN A 80 -3.86 12.44 -29.13
CA ASN A 80 -4.30 11.10 -28.72
C ASN A 80 -3.76 9.98 -29.65
N HIS A 81 -2.67 10.26 -30.37
CA HIS A 81 -1.94 9.25 -31.12
C HIS A 81 -1.00 8.50 -30.20
N LEU A 82 -0.91 7.20 -30.44
CA LEU A 82 -0.14 6.28 -29.65
C LEU A 82 1.32 6.33 -30.08
N VAL A 83 2.23 6.51 -29.12
CA VAL A 83 3.67 6.50 -29.37
C VAL A 83 4.09 5.05 -29.58
N GLU A 84 4.20 4.64 -30.85
CA GLU A 84 4.51 3.27 -31.23
C GLU A 84 5.77 2.75 -30.54
N LYS A 85 6.84 3.57 -30.48
CA LYS A 85 8.10 3.20 -29.82
C LYS A 85 7.89 2.76 -28.37
N THR A 86 7.17 3.56 -27.57
CA THR A 86 6.87 3.24 -26.17
C THR A 86 5.97 2.01 -26.04
N TRP A 87 4.97 1.89 -26.90
CA TRP A 87 4.03 0.78 -26.90
C TRP A 87 4.68 -0.56 -27.22
N TYR A 88 5.44 -0.63 -28.31
CA TYR A 88 6.16 -1.84 -28.72
C TYR A 88 7.18 -2.24 -27.66
N PHE A 89 7.91 -1.28 -27.11
CA PHE A 89 8.90 -1.55 -26.06
C PHE A 89 8.30 -2.29 -24.85
N ILE A 90 7.17 -1.82 -24.33
CA ILE A 90 6.51 -2.46 -23.18
C ILE A 90 5.96 -3.83 -23.58
N ARG A 91 5.36 -3.97 -24.77
CA ARG A 91 4.82 -5.25 -25.23
C ARG A 91 5.89 -6.31 -25.54
N GLU A 92 7.05 -5.89 -26.00
CA GLU A 92 8.19 -6.77 -26.27
C GLU A 92 8.98 -7.12 -25.01
N THR A 93 8.69 -6.47 -23.89
CA THR A 93 9.34 -6.78 -22.63
C THR A 93 8.93 -8.16 -22.13
N SER A 94 9.92 -9.01 -21.88
CA SER A 94 9.70 -10.34 -21.32
C SER A 94 8.97 -10.27 -19.98
N GLY A 95 7.86 -11.00 -19.87
CA GLY A 95 7.02 -11.05 -18.67
C GLY A 95 5.85 -10.07 -18.67
N VAL A 96 5.74 -9.19 -19.67
CA VAL A 96 4.55 -8.36 -19.90
C VAL A 96 3.50 -9.14 -20.70
N LEU A 97 2.27 -9.17 -20.19
CA LEU A 97 1.11 -9.74 -20.87
C LEU A 97 0.40 -8.70 -21.74
N GLY A 98 0.41 -7.44 -21.31
CA GLY A 98 -0.17 -6.31 -22.04
C GLY A 98 -0.55 -5.16 -21.12
N PHE A 99 -1.22 -4.15 -21.67
CA PHE A 99 -1.77 -3.05 -20.87
C PHE A 99 -3.14 -3.42 -20.29
N ALA A 100 -3.42 -2.98 -19.08
CA ALA A 100 -4.75 -3.09 -18.50
C ALA A 100 -5.67 -2.03 -19.15
N GLY A 101 -6.73 -2.48 -19.81
CA GLY A 101 -7.64 -1.63 -20.57
C GLY A 101 -8.28 -2.35 -21.76
N LYS A 102 -8.92 -1.59 -22.65
CA LYS A 102 -9.39 -2.15 -23.94
C LYS A 102 -8.15 -2.52 -24.77
N ARG A 103 -8.14 -3.74 -25.33
CA ARG A 103 -7.02 -4.40 -26.01
C ARG A 103 -6.15 -3.50 -26.91
N ASP A 104 -6.75 -2.51 -27.56
CA ASP A 104 -6.08 -1.66 -28.56
C ASP A 104 -5.85 -0.21 -28.12
N ARG A 105 -6.29 0.20 -26.93
CA ARG A 105 -6.09 1.58 -26.44
C ARG A 105 -5.77 1.60 -24.95
N PRO A 106 -4.50 1.90 -24.59
CA PRO A 106 -4.11 2.09 -23.21
C PRO A 106 -4.79 3.37 -22.70
N ILE A 107 -5.43 3.28 -21.54
CA ILE A 107 -6.07 4.44 -20.92
C ILE A 107 -5.17 4.87 -19.77
N PRO A 108 -4.72 6.14 -19.74
CA PRO A 108 -3.95 6.62 -18.60
C PRO A 108 -4.87 6.66 -17.37
N LEU A 109 -4.31 6.31 -16.22
CA LEU A 109 -4.98 6.48 -14.93
C LEU A 109 -5.29 7.96 -14.70
N GLN A 110 -6.42 8.22 -14.05
CA GLN A 110 -6.75 9.56 -13.62
C GLN A 110 -5.81 10.01 -12.50
N LYS A 111 -5.53 11.31 -12.42
CA LYS A 111 -4.69 11.89 -11.36
C LYS A 111 -5.10 11.42 -9.96
N ARG A 112 -6.41 11.38 -9.68
CA ARG A 112 -6.96 10.88 -8.40
C ARG A 112 -6.63 9.42 -8.11
N GLU A 113 -6.65 8.56 -9.13
CA GLU A 113 -6.33 7.14 -8.97
C GLU A 113 -4.84 6.95 -8.69
N ILE A 114 -3.98 7.67 -9.41
CA ILE A 114 -2.53 7.67 -9.18
C ILE A 114 -2.20 8.23 -7.82
N GLU A 115 -2.79 9.37 -7.44
CA GLU A 115 -2.61 9.97 -6.12
C GLU A 115 -3.05 9.00 -5.03
N SER A 116 -4.17 8.30 -5.19
CA SER A 116 -4.61 7.28 -4.23
C SER A 116 -3.64 6.10 -4.14
N VAL A 117 -3.08 5.64 -5.26
CA VAL A 117 -2.14 4.50 -5.25
C VAL A 117 -0.77 4.92 -4.71
N LEU A 118 -0.27 6.09 -5.12
CA LEU A 118 0.96 6.67 -4.59
C LEU A 118 0.82 6.99 -3.10
N ALA A 119 -0.34 7.52 -2.68
CA ALA A 119 -0.69 7.69 -1.28
C ALA A 119 -0.65 6.34 -0.60
N GLN A 120 -1.35 5.30 -1.06
CA GLN A 120 -1.31 3.98 -0.43
C GLN A 120 0.10 3.35 -0.38
N MET A 121 0.97 3.64 -1.35
CA MET A 121 2.39 3.24 -1.34
C MET A 121 3.24 4.06 -0.34
N ARG A 122 2.92 5.34 -0.11
CA ARG A 122 3.60 6.27 0.81
C ARG A 122 2.98 6.34 2.21
N GLU A 123 1.69 6.08 2.36
CA GLU A 123 0.84 6.32 3.54
C GLU A 123 1.06 5.31 4.67
N ARG A 124 2.18 4.59 4.66
CA ARG A 124 2.72 3.99 5.89
C ARG A 124 4.11 4.49 6.27
N GLU A 125 4.57 5.59 5.69
CA GLU A 125 5.56 6.46 6.36
C GLU A 125 4.86 7.41 7.36
N ASP A 126 3.63 7.89 7.08
CA ASP A 126 2.94 8.88 7.93
C ASP A 126 1.61 8.46 8.56
N ILE A 127 1.05 7.28 8.24
CA ILE A 127 0.10 6.65 9.17
C ILE A 127 0.94 5.90 10.19
N VAL A 128 1.56 6.69 11.07
CA VAL A 128 1.40 6.44 12.50
C VAL A 128 -0.12 6.36 12.69
N LYS A 129 -0.73 5.18 12.40
CA LYS A 129 -1.83 4.70 13.24
C LYS A 129 -1.25 4.98 14.60
N PRO A 130 -1.85 5.83 15.45
CA PRO A 130 -1.32 5.97 16.78
C PRO A 130 -1.14 4.53 17.22
N LYS A 131 0.13 4.14 17.40
CA LYS A 131 0.44 3.04 18.24
C LYS A 131 -0.09 3.59 19.53
N VAL A 132 -1.38 3.34 19.77
CA VAL A 132 -1.86 3.17 21.12
C VAL A 132 -1.21 1.86 21.50
N SER A 133 0.11 1.93 21.70
CA SER A 133 0.86 1.02 22.52
C SER A 133 0.28 1.32 23.88
N PHE A 134 -0.80 0.62 24.19
CA PHE A 134 -1.19 0.44 25.56
C PHE A 134 0.03 -0.20 26.24
N GLU A 135 0.38 0.32 27.40
CA GLU A 135 1.34 -0.31 28.29
C GLU A 135 0.57 -0.92 29.46
N VAL A 136 1.14 -1.97 30.07
CA VAL A 136 0.58 -2.52 31.31
C VAL A 136 0.60 -1.41 32.36
N GLY A 137 -0.56 -1.10 32.93
CA GLY A 137 -0.77 0.02 33.85
C GLY A 137 -1.48 1.23 33.23
N ASP A 138 -1.70 1.27 31.91
CA ASP A 138 -2.42 2.36 31.26
C ASP A 138 -3.91 2.36 31.62
N LYS A 139 -4.45 3.57 31.82
CA LYS A 139 -5.89 3.78 31.99
C LYS A 139 -6.57 3.81 30.62
N VAL A 140 -7.54 2.94 30.46
CA VAL A 140 -8.30 2.79 29.21
C VAL A 140 -9.79 2.89 29.50
N LYS A 141 -10.53 3.42 28.55
CA LYS A 141 -11.98 3.48 28.56
C LYS A 141 -12.51 2.52 27.51
N VAL A 142 -13.47 1.69 27.89
CA VAL A 142 -14.10 0.75 26.95
C VAL A 142 -15.01 1.53 26.00
N ALA A 143 -14.74 1.44 24.70
CA ALA A 143 -15.48 2.12 23.65
C ALA A 143 -16.61 1.25 23.06
N ASP A 144 -16.50 -0.09 23.16
CA ASP A 144 -17.47 -1.03 22.60
C ASP A 144 -17.72 -2.26 23.49
N GLY A 145 -18.90 -2.87 23.36
CA GLY A 145 -19.31 -4.05 24.12
C GLY A 145 -20.13 -3.78 25.39
N PRO A 146 -20.46 -4.81 26.18
CA PRO A 146 -21.36 -4.70 27.35
C PRO A 146 -20.81 -3.84 28.49
N PHE A 147 -19.52 -3.49 28.43
CA PHE A 147 -18.82 -2.65 29.40
C PHE A 147 -18.49 -1.25 28.85
N GLN A 148 -19.14 -0.84 27.76
CA GLN A 148 -18.95 0.46 27.15
C GLN A 148 -19.07 1.61 28.17
N SER A 149 -18.20 2.61 28.02
CA SER A 149 -18.04 3.77 28.91
C SER A 149 -17.50 3.49 30.32
N GLN A 150 -17.11 2.26 30.64
CA GLN A 150 -16.40 1.96 31.89
C GLN A 150 -14.91 2.25 31.74
N ASN A 151 -14.27 2.64 32.85
CA ASN A 151 -12.82 2.83 32.92
C ASN A 151 -12.15 1.58 33.49
N GLY A 152 -10.98 1.24 32.97
CA GLY A 152 -10.17 0.14 33.44
C GLY A 152 -8.68 0.40 33.31
N ILE A 153 -7.89 -0.53 33.82
CA ILE A 153 -6.43 -0.52 33.77
C ILE A 153 -5.98 -1.75 32.99
N VAL A 154 -5.05 -1.58 32.05
CA VAL A 154 -4.47 -2.68 31.29
C VAL A 154 -3.55 -3.50 32.21
N GLU A 155 -3.85 -4.78 32.41
CA GLU A 155 -3.01 -5.70 33.20
C GLU A 155 -2.06 -6.50 32.33
N GLU A 156 -2.52 -6.95 31.16
CA GLU A 156 -1.74 -7.79 30.26
C GLU A 156 -2.07 -7.48 28.81
N ILE A 157 -1.08 -7.65 27.95
CA ILE A 157 -1.16 -7.34 26.53
C ILE A 157 -0.68 -8.55 25.76
N ASP A 158 -1.55 -9.11 24.92
CA ASP A 158 -1.22 -10.17 23.97
C ASP A 158 -1.15 -9.56 22.55
N PRO A 159 0.04 -9.10 22.12
CA PRO A 159 0.23 -8.52 20.80
C PRO A 159 0.16 -9.56 19.67
N ASP A 160 0.40 -10.85 19.98
CA ASP A 160 0.34 -11.94 19.00
C ASP A 160 -1.12 -12.28 18.64
N ARG A 161 -2.03 -12.21 19.61
CA ARG A 161 -3.46 -12.49 19.43
C ARG A 161 -4.33 -11.24 19.22
N GLY A 162 -3.78 -10.05 19.41
CA GLY A 162 -4.54 -8.81 19.24
C GLY A 162 -5.49 -8.53 20.42
N LYS A 163 -5.15 -8.97 21.63
CA LYS A 163 -6.02 -8.91 22.81
C LYS A 163 -5.36 -8.18 23.99
N LEU A 164 -6.20 -7.59 24.83
CA LEU A 164 -5.84 -6.86 26.03
C LEU A 164 -6.62 -7.43 27.21
N GLN A 165 -5.94 -7.72 28.30
CA GLN A 165 -6.58 -8.01 29.57
C GLN A 165 -6.68 -6.70 30.35
N VAL A 166 -7.92 -6.23 30.55
CA VAL A 166 -8.23 -4.96 31.18
C VAL A 166 -9.00 -5.22 32.46
N SER A 167 -8.51 -4.71 33.59
CA SER A 167 -9.24 -4.71 34.84
C SER A 167 -10.20 -3.51 34.86
N VAL A 168 -11.49 -3.76 34.61
CA VAL A 168 -12.51 -2.73 34.58
C VAL A 168 -13.08 -2.55 35.99
N SER A 169 -13.14 -1.30 36.45
CA SER A 169 -13.71 -0.97 37.76
C SER A 169 -15.22 -0.76 37.62
N ILE A 170 -16.01 -1.74 38.10
CA ILE A 170 -17.47 -1.69 38.05
C ILE A 170 -17.97 -1.79 39.50
N PHE A 171 -18.73 -0.79 39.97
CA PHE A 171 -19.28 -0.73 41.34
C PHE A 171 -18.22 -0.86 42.47
N GLY A 172 -17.01 -0.32 42.25
CA GLY A 172 -15.93 -0.39 43.24
C GLY A 172 -15.27 -1.77 43.36
N ARG A 173 -15.50 -2.67 42.40
CA ARG A 173 -14.81 -3.95 42.26
C ARG A 173 -14.07 -3.99 40.93
N GLU A 174 -12.84 -4.48 40.99
CA GLU A 174 -11.98 -4.70 39.82
C GLU A 174 -12.31 -6.06 39.21
N THR A 175 -12.77 -6.07 37.96
CA THR A 175 -13.08 -7.30 37.22
C THR A 175 -12.19 -7.36 35.98
N PRO A 176 -11.34 -8.40 35.83
CA PRO A 176 -10.55 -8.58 34.62
C PRO A 176 -11.45 -9.03 33.46
N VAL A 177 -11.36 -8.33 32.34
CA VAL A 177 -12.06 -8.65 31.09
C VAL A 177 -11.06 -8.65 29.93
N GLU A 178 -11.28 -9.54 28.98
CA GLU A 178 -10.49 -9.63 27.76
C GLU A 178 -11.19 -8.78 26.67
N LEU A 179 -10.47 -7.79 26.14
CA LEU A 179 -10.95 -6.85 25.13
C LEU A 179 -9.97 -6.77 23.97
N GLU A 180 -10.47 -6.48 22.78
CA GLU A 180 -9.61 -6.25 21.62
C GLU A 180 -9.16 -4.77 21.55
N TYR A 181 -8.04 -4.50 20.86
CA TYR A 181 -7.46 -3.14 20.75
C TYR A 181 -8.44 -2.08 20.21
N TRP A 182 -9.43 -2.49 19.42
CA TRP A 182 -10.43 -1.58 18.83
C TRP A 182 -11.62 -1.31 19.76
N GLN A 183 -11.78 -2.09 20.83
CA GLN A 183 -12.87 -1.95 21.80
C GLN A 183 -12.51 -1.02 22.96
N VAL A 184 -11.28 -0.51 23.00
CA VAL A 184 -10.77 0.35 24.05
C VAL A 184 -10.15 1.61 23.48
N GLU A 185 -10.36 2.71 24.18
CA GLU A 185 -9.76 4.03 23.92
C GLU A 185 -8.89 4.41 25.11
N ARG A 186 -7.80 5.16 24.88
CA ARG A 186 -6.98 5.67 26.00
C ARG A 186 -7.75 6.78 26.72
N ALA A 187 -7.85 6.68 28.05
CA ALA A 187 -8.54 7.65 28.90
C ALA A 187 -7.67 8.90 29.18
#